data_AF-A0A7V5U332-F1
#
_entry.id   AF-A0A7V5U332-F1
#
_cell.length_a   1.000
_cell.length_b   1.000
_cell.length_c   1.000
_cell.angle_alpha   90.00
_cell.angle_beta   90.00
_cell.angle_gamma   90.00
#
_symmetry.space_group_name_H-M   'P 1'
#
loop_
_entity.id
_entity.type
_entity.pdbx_description
1 polymer ?
#
loop_
_entity_poly.entity_id
_entity_poly.type
_entity_poly.pdbx_seq_one_letter_code
_entity_poly.pdbx_strand_id
1 'polypeptide(L)'
;MKKIRVSPPKNEKDLRLRVQKFFKERLKGLPPGFRIQAEVLGLRPPRVLVKIPAYSEGNPIRVAQVDQLVAELEAEGLEVILCYLDDLAERDVRAF
;
A
#
# COMPACT_ATOMS: atom_id res chain seq x y z
N MET A 1 6.63 -6.80 22.81
CA MET A 1 5.71 -6.10 21.88
C MET A 1 4.37 -6.81 21.90
N LYS A 2 3.28 -6.14 22.31
CA LYS A 2 1.92 -6.73 22.26
C LYS A 2 1.53 -6.86 20.79
N LYS A 3 1.41 -8.10 20.28
CA LYS A 3 0.80 -8.37 18.97
C LYS A 3 -0.69 -8.03 19.07
N ILE A 4 -1.06 -6.81 18.67
CA ILE A 4 -2.45 -6.43 18.51
C ILE A 4 -2.95 -7.21 17.29
N ARG A 5 -3.67 -8.32 17.52
CA ARG A 5 -4.35 -9.04 16.45
C ARG A 5 -5.43 -8.13 15.92
N VAL A 6 -5.19 -7.52 14.77
CA VAL A 6 -6.19 -6.67 14.14
C VAL A 6 -7.30 -7.54 13.58
N SER A 7 -8.54 -7.15 13.85
CA SER A 7 -9.74 -7.83 13.38
C SER A 7 -9.69 -8.08 11.86
N PRO A 8 -10.12 -9.25 11.38
CA PRO A 8 -10.18 -9.51 9.95
C PRO A 8 -11.14 -8.52 9.27
N PRO A 9 -10.80 -8.01 8.08
CA PRO A 9 -11.65 -7.07 7.36
C PRO A 9 -12.99 -7.73 7.01
N LYS A 10 -14.09 -7.01 7.23
CA LYS A 10 -15.45 -7.54 7.00
C LYS A 10 -15.83 -7.57 5.52
N ASN A 11 -15.29 -6.66 4.72
CA ASN A 11 -15.53 -6.53 3.29
C ASN A 11 -14.39 -5.74 2.62
N GLU A 12 -14.42 -5.65 1.28
CA GLU A 12 -13.40 -4.94 0.49
C GLU A 12 -13.31 -3.45 0.84
N LYS A 13 -14.45 -2.79 1.04
CA LYS A 13 -14.49 -1.37 1.40
C LYS A 13 -13.76 -1.11 2.71
N ASP A 14 -13.95 -1.97 3.71
CA ASP A 14 -13.32 -1.89 5.02
C ASP A 14 -11.80 -2.09 4.92
N LEU A 15 -11.35 -3.12 4.19
CA LEU A 15 -9.93 -3.36 3.96
C LEU A 15 -9.27 -2.19 3.22
N ARG A 16 -9.90 -1.72 2.14
CA ARG A 16 -9.40 -0.58 1.35
C ARG A 16 -9.26 0.67 2.21
N LEU A 17 -10.30 1.02 2.97
CA LEU A 17 -10.30 2.21 3.82
C LEU A 17 -9.26 2.09 4.94
N ARG A 18 -9.08 0.89 5.52
CA ARG A 18 -8.07 0.63 6.53
C ARG A 18 -6.67 0.91 5.99
N VAL A 19 -6.33 0.34 4.82
CA VAL A 19 -5.00 0.53 4.19
C VAL A 19 -4.78 2.00 3.82
N GLN A 20 -5.77 2.66 3.21
CA GLN A 20 -5.66 4.08 2.85
C GLN A 20 -5.48 4.98 4.08
N LYS A 21 -6.22 4.73 5.16
CA LYS A 21 -6.07 5.47 6.42
C LYS A 21 -4.69 5.24 7.04
N PHE A 22 -4.22 3.99 7.07
CA PHE A 22 -2.92 3.63 7.60
C PHE A 22 -1.80 4.46 6.95
N PHE A 23 -1.71 4.46 5.62
CA PHE A 23 -0.71 5.26 4.91
C PHE A 23 -0.89 6.76 5.13
N LYS A 24 -2.13 7.26 5.12
CA LYS A 24 -2.43 8.69 5.33
C LYS A 24 -2.01 9.19 6.72
N GLU A 25 -2.19 8.38 7.76
CA GLU A 25 -1.85 8.74 9.13
C GLU A 25 -0.33 8.71 9.37
N ARG A 26 0.36 7.80 8.68
CA ARG A 26 1.81 7.58 8.85
C ARG A 26 2.67 8.44 7.93
N LEU A 27 2.21 8.74 6.71
CA LEU A 27 2.91 9.59 5.75
C LEU A 27 2.42 11.04 5.86
N LYS A 28 3.17 11.86 6.60
CA LYS A 28 2.92 13.30 6.75
C LYS A 28 3.74 14.12 5.74
N GLY A 29 3.30 15.34 5.44
CA GLY A 29 4.03 16.24 4.53
C GLY A 29 4.05 15.77 3.07
N LEU A 30 3.01 15.03 2.65
CA LEU A 30 2.82 14.65 1.25
C LEU A 30 2.43 15.89 0.43
N PRO A 31 2.98 16.06 -0.80
CA PRO A 31 2.61 17.18 -1.65
C PRO A 31 1.12 17.13 -2.03
N PRO A 32 0.51 18.28 -2.34
CA PRO A 32 -0.88 18.32 -2.81
C PRO A 32 -1.04 17.43 -4.04
N GLY A 33 -2.09 16.60 -4.05
CA GLY A 33 -2.35 15.65 -5.15
C GLY A 33 -1.68 14.28 -4.99
N PHE A 34 -0.80 14.08 -4.00
CA PHE A 34 -0.24 12.76 -3.71
C PHE A 34 -1.30 11.82 -3.11
N ARG A 35 -1.90 10.98 -3.97
CA ARG A 35 -2.98 10.06 -3.60
C ARG A 35 -2.52 8.61 -3.72
N ILE A 36 -2.28 7.99 -2.58
CA ILE A 36 -2.06 6.54 -2.51
C ILE A 36 -3.40 5.85 -2.76
N GLN A 37 -3.41 4.94 -3.73
CA GLN A 37 -4.58 4.13 -4.03
C GLN A 37 -4.38 2.72 -3.48
N ALA A 38 -5.47 2.12 -3.01
CA ALA A 38 -5.49 0.74 -2.57
C ALA A 38 -6.60 0.01 -3.32
N GLU A 39 -6.25 -1.14 -3.90
CA GLU A 39 -7.14 -2.04 -4.62
C GLU A 39 -7.13 -3.38 -3.88
N VAL A 40 -8.31 -3.91 -3.55
CA VAL A 40 -8.42 -5.16 -2.82
C VAL A 40 -8.41 -6.31 -3.83
N LEU A 41 -7.45 -7.22 -3.69
CA LEU A 41 -7.30 -8.40 -4.55
C LEU A 41 -7.90 -9.65 -3.91
N GLY A 42 -8.05 -9.65 -2.59
CA GLY A 42 -8.63 -10.78 -1.84
C GLY A 42 -8.94 -10.39 -0.39
N LEU A 43 -9.88 -11.11 0.22
CA LEU A 43 -10.25 -10.93 1.64
C LEU A 43 -9.82 -12.10 2.53
N ARG A 44 -9.61 -13.29 1.96
CA ARG A 44 -9.21 -14.51 2.68
C ARG A 44 -8.30 -15.38 1.80
N PRO A 45 -6.97 -15.24 1.91
CA PRO A 45 -6.25 -14.28 2.74
C PRO A 45 -6.46 -12.83 2.27
N PRO A 46 -6.37 -11.84 3.18
CA PRO A 46 -6.52 -10.45 2.78
C PRO A 46 -5.30 -10.03 1.95
N ARG A 47 -5.56 -9.48 0.75
CA ARG A 47 -4.54 -9.10 -0.22
C ARG A 47 -4.89 -7.76 -0.84
N VAL A 48 -3.93 -6.85 -0.92
CA VAL A 48 -4.12 -5.52 -1.49
C VAL A 48 -2.99 -5.13 -2.42
N LEU A 49 -3.33 -4.44 -3.49
CA LEU A 49 -2.39 -3.70 -4.33
C LEU A 49 -2.40 -2.24 -3.91
N VAL A 50 -1.24 -1.71 -3.52
CA VAL A 50 -1.03 -0.33 -3.14
C VAL A 50 -0.27 0.37 -4.27
N LYS A 51 -0.93 1.35 -4.90
CA LYS A 51 -0.35 2.15 -5.99
C LYS A 51 0.19 3.45 -5.41
N ILE A 52 1.49 3.65 -5.54
CA ILE A 52 2.20 4.84 -5.06
C ILE A 52 2.42 5.78 -6.26
N PRO A 53 1.93 7.03 -6.20
CA PRO A 53 2.11 8.00 -7.28
C PRO A 53 3.51 8.65 -7.22
N ALA A 54 4.56 7.83 -7.21
CA ALA A 54 5.96 8.23 -7.23
C ALA A 54 6.80 7.21 -8.01
N TYR A 55 7.93 7.64 -8.54
CA TYR A 55 8.95 6.75 -9.07
C TYR A 55 9.78 6.16 -7.93
N SER A 56 10.14 4.87 -8.05
CA SER A 56 10.98 4.16 -7.08
C SER A 56 12.37 4.80 -6.88
N GLU A 57 12.95 5.42 -7.91
CA GLU A 57 14.30 6.01 -7.82
C GLU A 57 14.32 7.49 -7.38
N GLY A 58 13.18 8.18 -7.43
CA GLY A 58 13.13 9.64 -7.26
C GLY A 58 13.29 10.14 -5.82
N ASN A 59 13.10 9.27 -4.82
CA ASN A 59 13.25 9.63 -3.41
C ASN A 59 13.49 8.39 -2.51
N PRO A 60 14.75 7.97 -2.33
CA PRO A 60 15.08 6.73 -1.61
C PRO A 60 14.65 6.76 -0.13
N ILE A 61 14.65 7.94 0.51
CA ILE A 61 14.20 8.08 1.90
C ILE A 61 12.69 7.80 2.03
N ARG A 62 11.88 8.29 1.09
CA ARG A 62 10.43 8.03 1.10
C ARG A 62 10.10 6.59 0.71
N VAL A 63 10.87 5.99 -0.20
CA VAL A 63 10.69 4.58 -0.59
C VAL A 63 10.92 3.66 0.59
N ALA A 64 12.04 3.84 1.30
CA ALA A 64 12.32 3.06 2.52
C ALA A 64 11.23 3.22 3.61
N GLN A 65 10.65 4.43 3.74
CA GLN A 65 9.51 4.64 4.64
C GLN A 65 8.26 3.86 4.20
N VAL A 66 7.96 3.84 2.90
CA VAL A 66 6.83 3.07 2.37
C VAL A 66 7.06 1.58 2.57
N ASP A 67 8.27 1.07 2.31
CA ASP A 67 8.62 -0.33 2.52
C ASP A 67 8.47 -0.75 3.98
N GLN A 68 8.89 0.11 4.92
CA GLN A 68 8.70 -0.14 6.35
C GLN A 68 7.21 -0.22 6.71
N LEU A 69 6.38 0.67 6.16
CA LEU A 69 4.94 0.67 6.38
C LEU A 69 4.26 -0.57 5.78
N VAL A 70 4.74 -1.04 4.63
CA VAL A 70 4.30 -2.31 4.03
C VAL A 70 4.62 -3.48 4.96
N ALA A 71 5.85 -3.55 5.46
CA ALA A 71 6.24 -4.61 6.39
C ALA A 71 5.40 -4.62 7.69
N GLU A 72 4.96 -3.45 8.17
CA GLU A 72 4.01 -3.36 9.29
C GLU A 72 2.65 -4.00 8.96
N LEU A 73 2.09 -3.74 7.78
CA LEU A 73 0.84 -4.35 7.32
C LEU A 73 0.98 -5.87 7.12
N GLU A 74 2.11 -6.32 6.59
CA GLU A 74 2.41 -7.74 6.43
C GLU A 74 2.54 -8.47 7.77
N ALA A 75 3.15 -7.83 8.76
CA ALA A 75 3.20 -8.34 10.13
C ALA A 75 1.82 -8.46 10.79
N GLU A 76 0.82 -7.70 10.32
CA GLU A 76 -0.59 -7.82 10.72
C GLU A 76 -1.35 -8.93 9.95
N GLY A 77 -0.69 -9.62 9.01
CA GLY A 77 -1.25 -10.71 8.22
C GLY A 77 -1.92 -10.27 6.91
N LEU A 78 -1.61 -9.06 6.43
CA LEU A 78 -2.07 -8.56 5.13
C LEU A 78 -1.01 -8.82 4.07
N GLU A 79 -1.35 -9.46 2.96
CA GLU A 79 -0.45 -9.50 1.82
C GLU A 79 -0.54 -8.19 1.03
N VAL A 80 0.59 -7.50 0.85
CA VAL A 80 0.62 -6.18 0.20
C VAL A 80 1.51 -6.24 -1.03
N ILE A 81 0.92 -5.94 -2.18
CA ILE A 81 1.65 -5.74 -3.43
C ILE A 81 1.87 -4.24 -3.58
N LEU A 82 3.12 -3.80 -3.64
CA LEU A 82 3.48 -2.41 -3.89
C LEU A 82 3.70 -2.19 -5.39
N CYS A 83 3.26 -1.05 -5.91
CA CYS A 83 3.41 -0.70 -7.31
C CYS A 83 3.65 0.80 -7.45
N TYR A 84 4.82 1.17 -7.95
CA TYR A 84 5.24 2.53 -8.25
C TYR A 84 4.85 2.93 -9.68
N LEU A 85 5.09 4.18 -10.06
CA LEU A 85 4.76 4.69 -11.40
C LEU A 85 5.57 3.99 -12.51
N ASP A 86 6.83 3.66 -12.24
CA ASP A 86 7.71 2.90 -13.13
C ASP A 86 7.21 1.47 -13.34
N ASP A 87 6.69 0.81 -12.29
CA ASP A 87 6.05 -0.51 -12.42
C ASP A 87 4.78 -0.47 -13.27
N LEU A 88 4.01 0.63 -13.18
CA LEU A 88 2.81 0.84 -14.00
C LEU A 88 3.18 1.03 -15.48
N ALA A 89 4.23 1.80 -15.75
CA ALA A 89 4.72 2.03 -17.10
C ALA A 89 5.18 0.72 -17.77
N GLU A 90 5.87 -0.16 -17.04
CA GLU A 90 6.27 -1.47 -17.58
C GLU A 90 5.09 -2.44 -17.77
N ARG A 91 4.04 -2.33 -16.95
CA ARG A 91 2.83 -3.16 -17.10
C ARG A 91 2.04 -2.86 -18.36
N ASP A 92 1.97 -1.60 -18.78
CA ASP A 92 1.28 -1.20 -20.02
C ASP A 92 2.04 -1.69 -21.27
N VAL A 93 3.38 -1.71 -21.23
CA VAL A 93 4.22 -2.16 -22.35
C VAL A 93 4.10 -3.67 -22.61
N ARG A 94 3.76 -4.48 -21.60
CA ARG A 94 3.58 -5.94 -21.74
C ARG A 94 2.18 -6.35 -22.18
N ALA A 95 1.26 -5.40 -22.39
CA ALA A 95 -0.10 -5.65 -22.85
C ALA A 95 -0.26 -5.51 -24.39
N PHE A 96 0.83 -5.28 -25.13
CA PHE A 96 0.86 -5.16 -26.60
C PHE A 96 1.75 -6.22 -27.24
#